data_AF-A0A2S7QVS7-F1
#
_entry.id   AF-A0A2S7QVS7-F1
#
_cell.length_a   1.000
_cell.length_b   1.000
_cell.length_c   1.000
_cell.angle_alpha   90.00
_cell.angle_beta   90.00
_cell.angle_gamma   90.00
#
_symmetry.space_group_name_H-M   'P 1'
#
loop_
_entity.id
_entity.type
_entity.pdbx_description
1 polymer ?
#
loop_
_entity_poly.entity_id
_entity_poly.type
_entity_poly.pdbx_seq_one_letter_code
_entity_poly.pdbx_strand_id
1 'polypeptide(L)'
;MLLRLRQISAQLPAFPKLPIRSFSTTNSAKMAEDKITNWVAANDKTGEFKRGQSQFRNFIKKGGEFPPEKGRYHLYVSYACPWAHRTLIVRKLKGLEDIIPFTSVHWHMGEKGWRFATPEDSDAPGENVVPDPVEGHKGYTHLRDIYFQVDPEYKGRFTVPTLYDVKQGKIVSNESSEIIRMFYTEFDDIIAAEYKNVDLFPSDLQNEIEATNDWTYNDINNGVYRSGFATKADAYEKAVTQLFTSLDRVEKHLSESEGPYYFGKNITEADVRLYTTAVRFDPVYVQHFKTNIRDIRSGYPHIHKWMRNLYWNVPAFKDTTEFTHIKRHYTRSHTQINPFSITPVGPEPDILREDDEVPAVKYALSLRK
;
A
#
# COMPACT_ATOMS: atom_id res chain seq x y z
N MET A 1 -9.84 13.63 -97.00
CA MET A 1 -10.05 12.17 -96.90
C MET A 1 -9.19 11.67 -95.74
N LEU A 2 -9.88 11.22 -94.68
CA LEU A 2 -9.44 10.59 -93.43
C LEU A 2 -7.93 10.38 -93.16
N LEU A 3 -7.48 10.79 -91.96
CA LEU A 3 -6.93 9.84 -90.98
C LEU A 3 -6.85 10.46 -89.57
N ARG A 4 -7.46 9.75 -88.62
CA ARG A 4 -7.52 10.04 -87.19
C ARG A 4 -6.19 9.68 -86.52
N LEU A 5 -5.69 10.55 -85.63
CA LEU A 5 -4.74 10.18 -84.58
C LEU A 5 -5.48 10.24 -83.23
N ARG A 6 -5.59 9.08 -82.57
CA ARG A 6 -6.12 8.92 -81.22
C ARG A 6 -5.01 9.27 -80.21
N GLN A 7 -5.25 10.26 -79.36
CA GLN A 7 -4.49 10.44 -78.12
C GLN A 7 -5.15 9.63 -76.99
N ILE A 8 -4.35 8.82 -76.33
CA ILE A 8 -4.68 8.07 -75.12
C ILE A 8 -4.45 9.03 -73.94
N SER A 9 -5.50 9.35 -73.19
CA SER A 9 -5.40 10.03 -71.89
C SER A 9 -5.73 9.02 -70.80
N ALA A 10 -4.75 8.71 -69.96
CA ALA A 10 -4.91 7.85 -68.79
C ALA A 10 -5.52 8.68 -67.64
N GLN A 11 -6.75 8.34 -67.25
CA GLN A 11 -7.37 8.87 -66.02
C GLN A 11 -6.88 8.06 -64.82
N LEU A 12 -6.13 8.71 -63.93
CA LEU A 12 -5.82 8.21 -62.58
C LEU A 12 -7.05 8.37 -61.67
N PRO A 13 -7.37 7.40 -60.79
CA PRO A 13 -8.51 7.50 -59.89
C PRO A 13 -8.21 8.47 -58.73
N ALA A 14 -9.23 9.25 -58.34
CA ALA A 14 -9.17 10.20 -57.25
C ALA A 14 -9.13 9.49 -55.88
N PHE A 15 -8.16 9.84 -55.03
CA PHE A 15 -8.10 9.43 -53.63
C PHE A 15 -9.13 10.19 -52.78
N PRO A 16 -9.84 9.56 -51.83
CA PRO A 16 -10.79 10.24 -50.97
C PRO A 16 -10.05 11.12 -49.95
N LYS A 17 -10.51 12.37 -49.77
CA LYS A 17 -10.01 13.31 -48.74
C LYS A 17 -10.40 12.80 -47.35
N LEU A 18 -9.41 12.50 -46.52
CA LEU A 18 -9.58 12.25 -45.08
C LEU A 18 -10.06 13.53 -44.37
N PRO A 19 -10.95 13.44 -43.36
CA PRO A 19 -11.44 14.62 -42.66
C PRO A 19 -10.36 15.18 -41.74
N ILE A 20 -10.09 16.47 -41.86
CA ILE A 20 -9.26 17.23 -40.93
C ILE A 20 -10.04 17.31 -39.61
N ARG A 21 -9.64 16.51 -38.62
CA ARG A 21 -10.11 16.68 -37.23
C ARG A 21 -9.53 17.99 -36.70
N SER A 22 -10.41 18.95 -36.42
CA SER A 22 -10.06 20.09 -35.59
C SER A 22 -9.74 19.57 -34.18
N PHE A 23 -8.51 19.76 -33.74
CA PHE A 23 -8.14 19.53 -32.35
C PHE A 23 -8.76 20.65 -31.52
N SER A 24 -9.82 20.33 -30.80
CA SER A 24 -10.37 21.19 -29.77
C SER A 24 -9.33 21.35 -28.66
N THR A 25 -8.86 22.58 -28.46
CA THR A 25 -7.91 23.00 -27.42
C THR A 25 -8.52 23.04 -26.01
N THR A 26 -9.53 22.22 -25.72
CA THR A 26 -10.31 22.32 -24.47
C THR A 26 -9.87 21.37 -23.35
N ASN A 27 -8.88 20.49 -23.57
CA ASN A 27 -8.49 19.50 -22.56
C ASN A 27 -7.33 19.91 -21.64
N SER A 28 -6.59 20.99 -21.93
CA SER A 28 -5.49 21.45 -21.08
C SER A 28 -5.97 22.19 -19.82
N ALA A 29 -7.21 22.68 -19.79
CA ALA A 29 -7.78 23.42 -18.66
C ALA A 29 -8.55 22.56 -17.64
N LYS A 30 -8.75 21.26 -17.90
CA LYS A 30 -9.60 20.39 -17.06
C LYS A 30 -8.88 19.56 -15.99
N MET A 31 -7.54 19.59 -15.96
CA MET A 31 -6.77 18.93 -14.89
C MET A 31 -6.59 19.80 -13.64
N ALA A 32 -7.12 21.03 -13.64
CA ALA A 32 -6.92 21.98 -12.55
C ALA A 32 -7.73 21.70 -11.25
N GLU A 33 -8.50 20.61 -11.17
CA GLU A 33 -9.41 20.35 -10.02
C GLU A 33 -9.23 19.01 -9.27
N ASP A 34 -8.45 18.05 -9.77
CA ASP A 34 -8.28 16.76 -9.08
C ASP A 34 -7.13 16.80 -8.07
N LYS A 35 -7.45 17.22 -6.84
CA LYS A 35 -6.52 17.14 -5.71
C LYS A 35 -6.09 15.69 -5.47
N ILE A 36 -4.81 15.45 -5.14
CA ILE A 36 -4.29 14.10 -4.84
C ILE A 36 -5.02 13.43 -3.65
N THR A 37 -5.65 14.24 -2.81
CA THR A 37 -6.48 13.84 -1.67
C THR A 37 -7.90 13.42 -2.05
N ASN A 38 -8.32 13.61 -3.30
CA ASN A 38 -9.57 13.08 -3.81
C ASN A 38 -9.39 11.59 -4.12
N TRP A 39 -10.09 10.73 -3.38
CA TRP A 39 -10.00 9.28 -3.53
C TRP A 39 -11.04 8.70 -4.49
N VAL A 40 -12.17 9.39 -4.65
CA VAL A 40 -13.21 9.11 -5.65
C VAL A 40 -13.36 10.37 -6.52
N ALA A 41 -13.44 10.18 -7.84
CA ALA A 41 -13.60 11.30 -8.77
C ALA A 41 -14.94 12.01 -8.53
N ALA A 42 -14.95 13.34 -8.59
CA ALA A 42 -16.13 14.15 -8.27
C ALA A 42 -17.34 13.84 -9.18
N ASN A 43 -17.11 13.31 -10.39
CA ASN A 43 -18.13 12.93 -11.36
C ASN A 43 -18.45 11.42 -11.37
N ASP A 44 -17.90 10.63 -10.45
CA ASP A 44 -18.18 9.20 -10.39
C ASP A 44 -19.64 8.95 -9.99
N LYS A 45 -20.37 8.22 -10.84
CA LYS A 45 -21.79 7.92 -10.63
C LYS A 45 -22.01 6.65 -9.81
N THR A 46 -20.99 5.82 -9.62
CA THR A 46 -21.10 4.55 -8.88
C THR A 46 -20.88 4.74 -7.38
N GLY A 47 -20.12 5.77 -7.00
CA GLY A 47 -19.65 5.99 -5.64
C GLY A 47 -18.61 4.98 -5.17
N GLU A 48 -18.12 4.11 -6.07
CA GLU A 48 -17.11 3.09 -5.76
C GLU A 48 -15.70 3.69 -5.82
N PHE A 49 -14.88 3.36 -4.82
CA PHE A 49 -13.45 3.63 -4.87
C PHE A 49 -12.73 2.65 -5.81
N LYS A 50 -12.01 3.20 -6.80
CA LYS A 50 -11.16 2.45 -7.74
C LYS A 50 -9.70 2.83 -7.53
N ARG A 51 -8.89 1.85 -7.10
CA ARG A 51 -7.47 2.07 -6.85
C ARG A 51 -6.73 2.22 -8.19
N GLY A 52 -5.93 3.28 -8.31
CA GLY A 52 -5.00 3.43 -9.43
C GLY A 52 -3.87 2.41 -9.36
N GLN A 53 -3.43 1.92 -10.51
CA GLN A 53 -2.32 0.95 -10.59
C GLN A 53 -0.96 1.64 -10.44
N SER A 54 0.00 0.93 -9.82
CA SER A 54 1.41 1.33 -9.71
C SER A 54 2.05 1.41 -11.10
N GLN A 55 2.89 2.43 -11.33
CA GLN A 55 3.42 2.76 -12.67
C GLN A 55 4.88 2.30 -12.86
N PHE A 56 5.69 2.33 -11.80
CA PHE A 56 7.08 1.87 -11.84
C PHE A 56 7.12 0.40 -11.38
N ARG A 57 7.55 -0.49 -12.28
CA ARG A 57 7.42 -1.96 -12.15
C ARG A 57 8.71 -2.70 -12.52
N ASN A 58 9.86 -2.04 -12.41
CA ASN A 58 11.15 -2.69 -12.64
C ASN A 58 11.52 -3.57 -11.43
N PHE A 59 12.47 -4.47 -11.63
CA PHE A 59 12.91 -5.42 -10.60
C PHE A 59 14.39 -5.27 -10.30
N ILE A 60 14.73 -5.38 -9.01
CA ILE A 60 16.10 -5.68 -8.61
C ILE A 60 16.38 -7.12 -9.04
N LYS A 61 17.47 -7.32 -9.78
CA LYS A 61 17.87 -8.64 -10.27
C LYS A 61 19.37 -8.71 -10.55
N LYS A 62 20.00 -9.81 -10.14
CA LYS A 62 21.42 -10.08 -10.48
C LYS A 62 21.65 -10.04 -11.99
N GLY A 63 22.61 -9.23 -12.43
CA GLY A 63 22.93 -9.02 -13.84
C GLY A 63 21.91 -8.19 -14.64
N GLY A 64 20.86 -7.65 -13.99
CA GLY A 64 19.90 -6.73 -14.59
C GLY A 64 20.33 -5.27 -14.52
N GLU A 65 19.42 -4.35 -14.89
CA GLU A 65 19.62 -2.89 -14.78
C GLU A 65 19.81 -2.45 -13.31
N PHE A 66 19.11 -3.13 -12.40
CA PHE A 66 19.12 -2.89 -10.96
C PHE A 66 19.72 -4.11 -10.22
N PRO A 67 21.04 -4.32 -10.19
CA PRO A 67 21.67 -5.40 -9.44
C PRO A 67 21.61 -5.17 -7.91
N PRO A 68 21.53 -6.23 -7.09
CA PRO A 68 21.49 -6.14 -5.63
C PRO A 68 22.83 -5.64 -5.07
N GLU A 69 22.84 -4.45 -4.47
CA GLU A 69 24.04 -3.79 -3.96
C GLU A 69 23.76 -3.06 -2.65
N LYS A 70 24.66 -3.23 -1.67
CA LYS A 70 24.60 -2.50 -0.39
C LYS A 70 24.71 -0.99 -0.62
N GLY A 71 23.76 -0.23 -0.06
CA GLY A 71 23.74 1.24 -0.12
C GLY A 71 23.31 1.84 -1.46
N ARG A 72 22.88 1.03 -2.44
CA ARG A 72 22.40 1.54 -3.74
C ARG A 72 20.92 1.92 -3.74
N TYR A 73 20.12 1.27 -2.90
CA TYR A 73 18.67 1.44 -2.91
C TYR A 73 18.22 2.15 -1.64
N HIS A 74 17.33 3.12 -1.80
CA HIS A 74 16.67 3.81 -0.70
C HIS A 74 15.17 3.57 -0.77
N LEU A 75 14.57 3.22 0.36
CA LEU A 75 13.14 2.94 0.45
C LEU A 75 12.40 4.13 1.09
N TYR A 76 11.50 4.76 0.34
CA TYR A 76 10.61 5.77 0.90
C TYR A 76 9.29 5.13 1.32
N VAL A 77 8.90 5.34 2.58
CA VAL A 77 7.73 4.71 3.21
C VAL A 77 6.89 5.75 3.95
N SER A 78 5.74 5.32 4.46
CA SER A 78 5.09 5.95 5.62
C SER A 78 4.73 4.85 6.61
N TYR A 79 5.04 5.01 7.90
CA TYR A 79 4.57 4.09 8.94
C TYR A 79 3.05 3.93 8.95
N ALA A 80 2.30 4.93 8.47
CA ALA A 80 0.85 4.85 8.37
C ALA A 80 0.35 3.91 7.27
N CYS A 81 1.08 3.78 6.17
CA CYS A 81 0.62 3.10 4.96
C CYS A 81 0.77 1.57 5.08
N PRO A 82 -0.29 0.77 4.99
CA PRO A 82 -0.20 -0.69 5.11
C PRO A 82 0.58 -1.34 3.96
N TRP A 83 0.62 -0.71 2.78
CA TRP A 83 1.40 -1.18 1.63
C TRP A 83 2.90 -0.99 1.86
N ALA A 84 3.30 0.17 2.37
CA ALA A 84 4.70 0.45 2.71
C ALA A 84 5.16 -0.31 3.94
N HIS A 85 4.25 -0.57 4.88
CA HIS A 85 4.56 -1.36 6.07
C HIS A 85 4.97 -2.80 5.73
N ARG A 86 4.45 -3.39 4.63
CA ARG A 86 4.89 -4.71 4.15
C ARG A 86 6.38 -4.75 3.84
N THR A 87 6.88 -3.71 3.17
CA THR A 87 8.29 -3.64 2.78
C THR A 87 9.19 -3.44 4.00
N LEU A 88 8.73 -2.73 5.04
CA LEU A 88 9.45 -2.62 6.31
C LEU A 88 9.53 -3.94 7.08
N ILE A 89 8.42 -4.67 7.17
CA ILE A 89 8.38 -5.98 7.83
C ILE A 89 9.34 -6.93 7.12
N VAL A 90 9.24 -7.05 5.79
CA VAL A 90 10.12 -7.96 5.01
C VAL A 90 11.57 -7.52 5.05
N ARG A 91 11.86 -6.21 5.00
CA ARG A 91 13.21 -5.68 5.17
C ARG A 91 13.84 -6.17 6.48
N LYS A 92 13.08 -6.15 7.59
CA LYS A 92 13.57 -6.61 8.90
C LYS A 92 13.62 -8.13 9.02
N LEU A 93 12.64 -8.85 8.48
CA LEU A 93 12.65 -10.32 8.44
C LEU A 93 13.85 -10.88 7.64
N LYS A 94 14.30 -10.16 6.60
CA LYS A 94 15.42 -10.53 5.73
C LYS A 94 16.75 -9.88 6.10
N GLY A 95 16.84 -9.18 7.24
CA GLY A 95 18.10 -8.57 7.71
C GLY A 95 18.68 -7.54 6.75
N LEU A 96 17.82 -6.81 6.04
CA LEU A 96 18.23 -5.83 5.02
C LEU A 96 18.47 -4.44 5.61
N GLU A 97 18.54 -4.31 6.94
CA GLU A 97 18.59 -3.01 7.59
C GLU A 97 19.82 -2.18 7.20
N ASP A 98 20.99 -2.82 7.14
CA ASP A 98 22.24 -2.18 6.75
C ASP A 98 22.44 -2.06 5.23
N ILE A 99 21.54 -2.66 4.44
CA ILE A 99 21.66 -2.75 2.97
C ILE A 99 20.76 -1.73 2.29
N ILE A 100 19.52 -1.61 2.75
CA ILE A 100 18.50 -0.73 2.20
C ILE A 100 18.07 0.23 3.30
N PRO A 101 18.68 1.43 3.41
CA PRO A 101 18.14 2.48 4.28
C PRO A 101 16.72 2.87 3.85
N PHE A 102 15.97 3.46 4.78
CA PHE A 102 14.64 3.97 4.48
C PHE A 102 14.39 5.32 5.12
N THR A 103 13.48 6.09 4.53
CA THR A 103 12.95 7.32 5.12
C THR A 103 11.43 7.21 5.18
N SER A 104 10.87 7.41 6.36
CA SER A 104 9.44 7.59 6.52
C SER A 104 9.08 9.05 6.30
N VAL A 105 8.20 9.29 5.32
CA VAL A 105 7.52 10.58 5.17
C VAL A 105 6.69 10.88 6.43
N HIS A 106 6.36 12.15 6.62
CA HIS A 106 5.51 12.60 7.70
C HIS A 106 4.09 11.98 7.57
N TRP A 107 3.42 11.69 8.70
CA TRP A 107 2.10 11.04 8.69
C TRP A 107 1.02 11.89 7.98
N HIS A 108 1.15 13.22 8.02
CA HIS A 108 0.21 14.14 7.37
C HIS A 108 0.40 14.17 5.86
N MET A 109 -0.63 13.78 5.11
CA MET A 109 -0.65 13.84 3.65
C MET A 109 -1.56 14.98 3.19
N GLY A 110 -0.97 16.08 2.73
CA GLY A 110 -1.71 17.27 2.30
C GLY A 110 -2.03 17.29 0.80
N GLU A 111 -2.37 18.48 0.28
CA GLU A 111 -2.71 18.67 -1.14
C GLU A 111 -1.57 18.33 -2.11
N LYS A 112 -0.33 18.39 -1.64
CA LYS A 112 0.88 18.01 -2.39
C LYS A 112 1.27 16.53 -2.18
N GLY A 113 0.48 15.76 -1.46
CA GLY A 113 0.75 14.37 -1.13
C GLY A 113 1.67 14.23 0.08
N TRP A 114 2.49 13.17 0.06
CA TRP A 114 3.41 12.86 1.14
C TRP A 114 4.55 13.88 1.22
N ARG A 115 4.71 14.50 2.40
CA ARG A 115 5.81 15.42 2.68
C ARG A 115 6.89 14.76 3.51
N PHE A 116 8.13 15.16 3.33
CA PHE A 116 9.20 14.82 4.27
C PHE A 116 8.99 15.57 5.59
N ALA A 117 9.50 14.98 6.68
CA ALA A 117 9.50 15.65 7.97
C ALA A 117 10.53 16.78 7.96
N THR A 118 10.31 17.80 8.79
CA THR A 118 11.26 18.88 9.01
C THR A 118 11.77 18.86 10.45
N PRO A 119 12.92 19.50 10.75
CA PRO A 119 13.44 19.55 12.12
C PRO A 119 12.48 20.20 13.13
N GLU A 120 11.50 20.96 12.68
CA GLU A 120 10.48 21.61 13.50
C GLU A 120 9.30 20.68 13.85
N ASP A 121 9.14 19.56 13.13
CA ASP A 121 8.10 18.58 13.42
C ASP A 121 8.43 17.85 14.74
N SER A 122 7.61 18.09 15.77
CA SER A 122 7.73 17.43 17.08
C SER A 122 6.66 16.36 17.32
N ASP A 123 5.79 16.15 16.33
CA ASP A 123 4.55 15.41 16.47
C ASP A 123 4.49 14.15 15.59
N ALA A 124 5.62 13.77 14.98
CA ALA A 124 5.79 12.57 14.17
C ALA A 124 6.96 11.72 14.71
N PRO A 125 6.70 10.75 15.61
CA PRO A 125 7.76 9.98 16.26
C PRO A 125 8.48 9.02 15.30
N GLY A 126 9.74 8.71 15.59
CA GLY A 126 10.53 7.69 14.87
C GLY A 126 11.81 8.26 14.26
N GLU A 127 12.92 7.55 14.40
CA GLU A 127 14.26 8.01 13.99
C GLU A 127 14.42 8.21 12.47
N ASN A 128 13.64 7.46 11.67
CA ASN A 128 13.66 7.54 10.20
C ASN A 128 12.62 8.54 9.66
N VAL A 129 12.00 9.35 10.53
CA VAL A 129 11.07 10.42 10.17
C VAL A 129 11.85 11.72 10.07
N VAL A 130 12.53 11.89 8.95
CA VAL A 130 13.52 12.95 8.73
C VAL A 130 13.32 13.63 7.37
N PRO A 131 13.98 14.77 7.12
CA PRO A 131 14.16 15.29 5.77
C PRO A 131 14.77 14.22 4.85
N ASP A 132 14.58 14.34 3.53
CA ASP A 132 15.17 13.41 2.58
C ASP A 132 16.71 13.41 2.68
N PRO A 133 17.34 12.27 3.04
CA PRO A 133 18.78 12.19 3.25
C PRO A 133 19.58 11.96 1.95
N VAL A 134 18.91 11.69 0.82
CA VAL A 134 19.60 11.34 -0.42
C VAL A 134 20.34 12.54 -1.00
N GLU A 135 21.60 12.33 -1.41
CA GLU A 135 22.42 13.36 -2.00
C GLU A 135 21.77 13.91 -3.28
N GLY A 136 21.77 15.24 -3.43
CA GLY A 136 21.10 15.92 -4.54
C GLY A 136 19.61 16.22 -4.31
N HIS A 137 18.97 15.61 -3.31
CA HIS A 137 17.57 15.90 -2.96
C HIS A 137 17.43 17.07 -1.97
N LYS A 138 18.49 17.87 -1.79
CA LYS A 138 18.44 19.07 -0.94
C LYS A 138 17.35 20.02 -1.44
N GLY A 139 16.34 20.27 -0.60
CA GLY A 139 15.19 21.10 -0.95
C GLY A 139 13.97 20.33 -1.43
N TYR A 140 14.05 19.00 -1.57
CA TYR A 140 12.86 18.18 -1.78
C TYR A 140 12.05 18.19 -0.49
N THR A 141 10.80 18.60 -0.63
CA THR A 141 9.87 18.74 0.50
C THR A 141 8.82 17.65 0.47
N HIS A 142 8.60 17.03 -0.69
CA HIS A 142 7.57 16.04 -0.91
C HIS A 142 8.08 14.89 -1.78
N LEU A 143 7.50 13.70 -1.57
CA LEU A 143 7.80 12.52 -2.38
C LEU A 143 7.57 12.77 -3.88
N ARG A 144 6.60 13.62 -4.24
CA ARG A 144 6.34 14.00 -5.63
C ARG A 144 7.53 14.63 -6.33
N ASP A 145 8.43 15.28 -5.59
CA ASP A 145 9.60 15.96 -6.16
C ASP A 145 10.52 14.91 -6.81
N ILE A 146 10.65 13.71 -6.19
CA ILE A 146 11.36 12.56 -6.75
C ILE A 146 10.65 12.02 -8.00
N TYR A 147 9.33 11.91 -7.97
CA TYR A 147 8.57 11.43 -9.14
C TYR A 147 8.74 12.37 -10.34
N PHE A 148 8.67 13.68 -10.13
CA PHE A 148 8.87 14.66 -11.21
C PHE A 148 10.32 14.77 -11.68
N GLN A 149 11.29 14.45 -10.82
CA GLN A 149 12.69 14.31 -11.25
C GLN A 149 12.84 13.16 -12.25
N VAL A 150 12.19 12.02 -11.98
CA VAL A 150 12.27 10.83 -12.84
C VAL A 150 11.43 10.97 -14.11
N ASP A 151 10.25 11.56 -13.99
CA ASP A 151 9.31 11.81 -15.09
C ASP A 151 8.62 13.18 -14.88
N PRO A 152 9.08 14.25 -15.55
CA PRO A 152 8.50 15.59 -15.44
C PRO A 152 7.04 15.68 -15.86
N GLU A 153 6.54 14.73 -16.65
CA GLU A 153 5.16 14.67 -17.13
C GLU A 153 4.30 13.66 -16.34
N TYR A 154 4.79 13.13 -15.22
CA TYR A 154 4.10 12.10 -14.43
C TYR A 154 2.69 12.55 -14.00
N LYS A 155 1.68 11.75 -14.34
CA LYS A 155 0.25 12.02 -14.06
C LYS A 155 -0.36 11.08 -13.03
N GLY A 156 0.41 10.12 -12.53
CA GLY A 156 -0.05 9.12 -11.56
C GLY A 156 -0.08 9.67 -10.12
N ARG A 157 -0.37 8.78 -9.17
CA ARG A 157 -0.25 9.12 -7.74
C ARG A 157 1.19 8.97 -7.26
N PHE A 158 1.62 9.83 -6.35
CA PHE A 158 2.91 9.78 -5.68
C PHE A 158 2.79 8.88 -4.43
N THR A 159 2.98 7.57 -4.61
CA THR A 159 2.62 6.57 -3.59
C THR A 159 3.83 6.04 -2.83
N VAL A 160 3.69 5.83 -1.53
CA VAL A 160 4.57 4.93 -0.77
C VAL A 160 4.03 3.49 -0.79
N PRO A 161 4.88 2.46 -0.84
CA PRO A 161 6.34 2.54 -0.86
C PRO A 161 6.90 2.99 -2.22
N THR A 162 8.08 3.61 -2.21
CA THR A 162 8.86 3.92 -3.41
C THR A 162 10.28 3.38 -3.20
N LEU A 163 10.70 2.40 -4.00
CA LEU A 163 12.07 1.89 -4.02
C LEU A 163 12.87 2.67 -5.06
N TYR A 164 13.86 3.43 -4.59
CA TYR A 164 14.64 4.36 -5.40
C TYR A 164 16.09 3.90 -5.54
N ASP A 165 16.61 3.92 -6.76
CA ASP A 165 18.04 3.69 -7.04
C ASP A 165 18.78 5.03 -6.96
N VAL A 166 19.59 5.20 -5.90
CA VAL A 166 20.34 6.45 -5.68
C VAL A 166 21.50 6.62 -6.66
N LYS A 167 21.99 5.54 -7.28
CA LYS A 167 23.09 5.63 -8.25
C LYS A 167 22.61 6.11 -9.61
N GLN A 168 21.43 5.66 -10.03
CA GLN A 168 20.85 6.04 -11.32
C GLN A 168 19.87 7.21 -11.24
N GLY A 169 19.41 7.57 -10.05
CA GLY A 169 18.38 8.59 -9.85
C GLY A 169 17.03 8.17 -10.42
N LYS A 170 16.65 6.90 -10.27
CA LYS A 170 15.42 6.31 -10.84
C LYS A 170 14.57 5.65 -9.78
N ILE A 171 13.25 5.63 -9.99
CA ILE A 171 12.34 4.76 -9.22
C ILE A 171 12.39 3.36 -9.84
N VAL A 172 12.80 2.37 -9.05
CA VAL A 172 12.79 0.95 -9.44
C VAL A 172 11.35 0.45 -9.47
N SER A 173 10.66 0.55 -8.33
CA SER A 173 9.28 0.12 -8.20
C SER A 173 8.54 0.94 -7.16
N ASN A 174 7.23 1.13 -7.38
CA ASN A 174 6.29 1.60 -6.37
C ASN A 174 5.17 0.61 -6.07
N GLU A 175 5.37 -0.67 -6.41
CA GLU A 175 4.45 -1.77 -6.18
C GLU A 175 4.89 -2.62 -4.97
N SER A 176 4.20 -2.48 -3.84
CA SER A 176 4.57 -3.15 -2.59
C SER A 176 4.69 -4.67 -2.70
N SER A 177 3.83 -5.31 -3.51
CA SER A 177 3.80 -6.78 -3.66
C SER A 177 5.00 -7.31 -4.43
N GLU A 178 5.56 -6.51 -5.34
CA GLU A 178 6.76 -6.85 -6.08
C GLU A 178 8.01 -6.51 -5.29
N ILE A 179 8.03 -5.36 -4.60
CA ILE A 179 9.18 -4.94 -3.77
C ILE A 179 9.47 -5.99 -2.70
N ILE A 180 8.46 -6.52 -2.01
CA ILE A 180 8.70 -7.58 -1.01
C ILE A 180 9.31 -8.82 -1.66
N ARG A 181 8.86 -9.22 -2.86
CA ARG A 181 9.40 -10.38 -3.57
C ARG A 181 10.84 -10.19 -4.02
N MET A 182 11.23 -8.96 -4.39
CA MET A 182 12.64 -8.62 -4.63
C MET A 182 13.49 -8.83 -3.37
N PHE A 183 12.94 -8.59 -2.18
CA PHE A 183 13.68 -8.71 -0.92
C PHE A 183 13.82 -10.16 -0.44
N TYR A 184 13.05 -11.11 -0.98
CA TYR A 184 13.09 -12.50 -0.53
C TYR A 184 14.44 -13.16 -0.79
N THR A 185 15.02 -12.96 -1.98
CA THR A 185 16.20 -13.72 -2.40
C THR A 185 17.26 -12.91 -3.16
N GLU A 186 16.92 -11.78 -3.78
CA GLU A 186 17.88 -11.05 -4.63
C GLU A 186 19.10 -10.55 -3.85
N PHE A 187 18.97 -10.37 -2.53
CA PHE A 187 20.06 -9.93 -1.66
C PHE A 187 20.72 -11.07 -0.87
N ASP A 188 20.35 -12.33 -1.11
CA ASP A 188 20.86 -13.48 -0.33
C ASP A 188 22.39 -13.62 -0.38
N ASP A 189 23.05 -13.13 -1.44
CA ASP A 189 24.52 -13.16 -1.56
C ASP A 189 25.23 -12.24 -0.54
N ILE A 190 24.53 -11.24 0.02
CA ILE A 190 25.12 -10.17 0.83
C ILE A 190 24.49 -9.99 2.22
N ILE A 191 23.60 -10.89 2.65
CA ILE A 191 23.03 -10.96 4.01
C ILE A 191 23.63 -12.11 4.82
N ALA A 192 23.46 -12.07 6.15
CA ALA A 192 23.87 -13.15 7.05
C ALA A 192 23.01 -14.42 6.89
N ALA A 193 23.58 -15.58 7.22
CA ALA A 193 22.99 -16.88 6.92
C ALA A 193 21.64 -17.12 7.60
N GLU A 194 21.46 -16.62 8.81
CA GLU A 194 20.20 -16.71 9.56
C GLU A 194 19.02 -16.07 8.83
N TYR A 195 19.26 -15.02 8.03
CA TYR A 195 18.23 -14.34 7.25
C TYR A 195 17.98 -15.00 5.89
N LYS A 196 18.95 -15.74 5.35
CA LYS A 196 18.78 -16.50 4.09
C LYS A 196 17.74 -17.60 4.21
N ASN A 197 17.64 -18.22 5.39
CA ASN A 197 16.72 -19.32 5.66
C ASN A 197 15.27 -18.86 5.92
N VAL A 198 15.01 -17.55 5.93
CA VAL A 198 13.65 -17.02 6.03
C VAL A 198 12.97 -17.10 4.66
N ASP A 199 12.15 -18.13 4.48
CA ASP A 199 11.37 -18.36 3.26
C ASP A 199 9.91 -17.88 3.44
N LEU A 200 9.60 -16.75 2.82
CA LEU A 200 8.26 -16.14 2.88
C LEU A 200 7.32 -16.61 1.76
N PHE A 201 7.84 -17.39 0.80
CA PHE A 201 7.07 -17.87 -0.35
C PHE A 201 7.48 -19.30 -0.75
N PRO A 202 7.36 -20.26 0.20
CA PRO A 202 7.89 -21.60 0.03
C PRO A 202 7.15 -22.36 -1.07
N SER A 203 7.89 -23.16 -1.85
CA SER A 203 7.43 -23.76 -3.11
C SER A 203 6.17 -24.61 -2.97
N ASP A 204 5.99 -25.29 -1.84
CA ASP A 204 4.85 -26.16 -1.55
C ASP A 204 3.57 -25.38 -1.24
N LEU A 205 3.67 -24.13 -0.81
CA LEU A 205 2.52 -23.27 -0.47
C LEU A 205 2.22 -22.18 -1.51
N GLN A 206 3.02 -22.02 -2.57
CA GLN A 206 2.90 -20.88 -3.49
C GLN A 206 1.49 -20.71 -4.07
N ASN A 207 0.86 -21.80 -4.51
CA ASN A 207 -0.50 -21.75 -5.08
C ASN A 207 -1.54 -21.31 -4.04
N GLU A 208 -1.42 -21.79 -2.80
CA GLU A 208 -2.33 -21.43 -1.71
C GLU A 208 -2.12 -19.99 -1.27
N ILE A 209 -0.87 -19.54 -1.19
CA ILE A 209 -0.50 -18.17 -0.89
C ILE A 209 -1.02 -17.22 -1.97
N GLU A 210 -0.83 -17.52 -3.26
CA GLU A 210 -1.32 -16.68 -4.36
C GLU A 210 -2.84 -16.58 -4.36
N ALA A 211 -3.53 -17.73 -4.26
CA ALA A 211 -4.98 -17.76 -4.17
C ALA A 211 -5.47 -16.94 -2.96
N THR A 212 -4.80 -17.06 -1.81
CA THR A 212 -5.14 -16.31 -0.60
C THR A 212 -4.89 -14.82 -0.75
N ASN A 213 -3.76 -14.45 -1.32
CA ASN A 213 -3.34 -13.06 -1.52
C ASN A 213 -4.24 -12.32 -2.50
N ASP A 214 -4.84 -13.01 -3.48
CA ASP A 214 -5.79 -12.40 -4.40
C ASP A 214 -7.08 -11.96 -3.68
N TRP A 215 -7.79 -12.89 -3.03
CA TRP A 215 -9.04 -12.55 -2.37
C TRP A 215 -8.82 -11.66 -1.14
N THR A 216 -7.77 -11.88 -0.34
CA THR A 216 -7.49 -11.00 0.80
C THR A 216 -7.10 -9.59 0.35
N TYR A 217 -6.41 -9.42 -0.78
CA TYR A 217 -6.18 -8.09 -1.35
C TYR A 217 -7.49 -7.42 -1.75
N ASN A 218 -8.30 -8.10 -2.56
CA ASN A 218 -9.52 -7.54 -3.14
C ASN A 218 -10.58 -7.21 -2.08
N ASP A 219 -10.75 -8.13 -1.12
CA ASP A 219 -11.89 -8.11 -0.20
C ASP A 219 -11.53 -7.58 1.20
N ILE A 220 -10.26 -7.64 1.62
CA ILE A 220 -9.82 -7.17 2.94
C ILE A 220 -8.91 -5.95 2.82
N ASN A 221 -7.71 -6.10 2.27
CA ASN A 221 -6.70 -5.03 2.26
C ASN A 221 -7.18 -3.80 1.50
N ASN A 222 -7.80 -4.00 0.33
CA ASN A 222 -8.45 -2.95 -0.43
C ASN A 222 -9.92 -2.77 -0.03
N GLY A 223 -10.56 -3.81 0.53
CA GLY A 223 -11.95 -3.80 0.98
C GLY A 223 -12.23 -2.69 2.00
N VAL A 224 -11.36 -2.52 3.01
CA VAL A 224 -11.52 -1.43 4.01
C VAL A 224 -11.51 -0.04 3.37
N TYR A 225 -10.71 0.18 2.33
CA TYR A 225 -10.69 1.45 1.57
C TYR A 225 -11.92 1.60 0.69
N ARG A 226 -12.40 0.50 0.08
CA ARG A 226 -13.64 0.50 -0.70
C ARG A 226 -14.84 0.88 0.16
N SER A 227 -14.89 0.39 1.40
CA SER A 227 -15.90 0.80 2.39
C SER A 227 -15.73 2.26 2.79
N GLY A 228 -14.51 2.65 3.22
CA GLY A 228 -14.27 3.96 3.80
C GLY A 228 -14.37 5.14 2.83
N PHE A 229 -14.02 4.93 1.56
CA PHE A 229 -14.09 5.97 0.53
C PHE A 229 -15.37 5.92 -0.30
N ALA A 230 -16.28 4.98 -0.06
CA ALA A 230 -17.56 4.95 -0.74
C ALA A 230 -18.33 6.26 -0.51
N THR A 231 -18.86 6.86 -1.59
CA THR A 231 -19.65 8.10 -1.52
C THR A 231 -21.16 7.85 -1.63
N LYS A 232 -21.56 6.57 -1.75
CA LYS A 232 -22.95 6.12 -1.78
C LYS A 232 -23.18 4.93 -0.85
N ALA A 233 -24.41 4.81 -0.35
CA ALA A 233 -24.80 3.77 0.60
C ALA A 233 -24.69 2.37 0.01
N ASP A 234 -25.15 2.16 -1.23
CA ASP A 234 -25.07 0.87 -1.94
C ASP A 234 -23.62 0.42 -2.17
N ALA A 235 -22.74 1.34 -2.58
CA ALA A 235 -21.31 1.08 -2.73
C ALA A 235 -20.65 0.70 -1.39
N TYR A 236 -21.00 1.41 -0.31
CA TYR A 236 -20.54 1.12 1.05
C TYR A 236 -21.02 -0.24 1.54
N GLU A 237 -22.33 -0.51 1.48
CA GLU A 237 -22.97 -1.75 1.96
C GLU A 237 -22.40 -2.98 1.26
N LYS A 238 -22.23 -2.91 -0.06
CA LYS A 238 -21.58 -3.96 -0.85
C LYS A 238 -20.14 -4.21 -0.40
N ALA A 239 -19.35 -3.15 -0.23
CA ALA A 239 -17.95 -3.27 0.14
C ALA A 239 -17.78 -3.80 1.56
N VAL A 240 -18.51 -3.27 2.53
CA VAL A 240 -18.40 -3.66 3.94
C VAL A 240 -18.93 -5.09 4.16
N THR A 241 -20.01 -5.50 3.48
CA THR A 241 -20.52 -6.88 3.61
C THR A 241 -19.55 -7.91 3.03
N GLN A 242 -18.91 -7.61 1.90
CA GLN A 242 -17.86 -8.48 1.33
C GLN A 242 -16.63 -8.58 2.25
N LEU A 243 -16.22 -7.44 2.85
CA LEU A 243 -15.14 -7.39 3.82
C LEU A 243 -15.41 -8.33 5.01
N PHE A 244 -16.59 -8.24 5.63
CA PHE A 244 -16.90 -9.07 6.79
C PHE A 244 -17.08 -10.55 6.44
N THR A 245 -17.67 -10.88 5.28
CA THR A 245 -17.68 -12.27 4.75
C THR A 245 -16.25 -12.83 4.63
N SER A 246 -15.31 -12.00 4.21
CA SER A 246 -13.91 -12.39 4.01
C SER A 246 -13.14 -12.49 5.33
N LEU A 247 -13.44 -11.63 6.31
CA LEU A 247 -12.91 -11.76 7.66
C LEU A 247 -13.44 -13.02 8.36
N ASP A 248 -14.71 -13.37 8.18
CA ASP A 248 -15.28 -14.64 8.68
C ASP A 248 -14.55 -15.85 8.05
N ARG A 249 -14.16 -15.76 6.77
CA ARG A 249 -13.32 -16.78 6.11
C ARG A 249 -11.93 -16.89 6.72
N VAL A 250 -11.26 -15.76 7.00
CA VAL A 250 -9.95 -15.75 7.69
C VAL A 250 -10.09 -16.37 9.08
N GLU A 251 -11.12 -15.96 9.83
CA GLU A 251 -11.36 -16.45 11.19
C GLU A 251 -11.54 -17.96 11.23
N LYS A 252 -12.34 -18.50 10.30
CA LYS A 252 -12.50 -19.95 10.16
C LYS A 252 -11.18 -20.64 9.81
N HIS A 253 -10.41 -20.10 8.87
CA HIS A 253 -9.11 -20.66 8.51
C HIS A 253 -8.15 -20.71 9.71
N LEU A 254 -8.05 -19.62 10.47
CA LEU A 254 -7.18 -19.55 11.65
C LEU A 254 -7.68 -20.39 12.84
N SER A 255 -8.97 -20.74 12.90
CA SER A 255 -9.50 -21.64 13.93
C SER A 255 -9.14 -23.11 13.66
N GLU A 256 -8.94 -23.46 12.39
CA GLU A 256 -8.56 -24.80 11.91
C GLU A 256 -7.03 -24.94 11.71
N SER A 257 -6.30 -23.82 11.67
CA SER A 257 -4.84 -23.80 11.48
C SER A 257 -4.09 -24.41 12.68
N GLU A 258 -3.03 -25.17 12.40
CA GLU A 258 -2.09 -25.67 13.42
C GLU A 258 -1.24 -24.54 14.05
N GLY A 259 -1.26 -23.35 13.45
CA GLY A 259 -0.65 -22.14 13.99
C GLY A 259 0.88 -22.19 14.18
N PRO A 260 1.48 -21.08 14.68
CA PRO A 260 0.84 -19.85 15.11
C PRO A 260 0.63 -18.81 13.98
N TYR A 261 0.95 -19.14 12.73
CA TYR A 261 0.82 -18.27 11.55
C TYR A 261 -0.26 -18.76 10.58
N TYR A 262 -0.54 -17.98 9.53
CA TYR A 262 -1.66 -18.20 8.63
C TYR A 262 -1.63 -19.60 8.00
N PHE A 263 -0.48 -20.02 7.47
CA PHE A 263 -0.28 -21.37 6.91
C PHE A 263 0.47 -22.32 7.87
N GLY A 264 0.26 -22.16 9.19
CA GLY A 264 0.81 -23.06 10.21
C GLY A 264 2.08 -22.52 10.86
N LYS A 265 3.18 -23.27 10.77
CA LYS A 265 4.35 -23.09 11.66
C LYS A 265 5.30 -21.96 11.28
N ASN A 266 5.30 -21.53 10.02
CA ASN A 266 6.23 -20.52 9.49
C ASN A 266 5.48 -19.28 9.00
N ILE A 267 6.13 -18.11 9.12
CA ILE A 267 5.64 -16.85 8.57
C ILE A 267 5.73 -16.91 7.05
N THR A 268 4.67 -16.48 6.36
CA THR A 268 4.64 -16.33 4.90
C THR A 268 4.31 -14.89 4.49
N GLU A 269 4.39 -14.59 3.19
CA GLU A 269 3.95 -13.30 2.68
C GLU A 269 2.44 -13.05 2.90
N ALA A 270 1.63 -14.09 3.07
CA ALA A 270 0.22 -13.96 3.42
C ALA A 270 0.05 -13.32 4.82
N ASP A 271 0.87 -13.73 5.79
CA ASP A 271 0.87 -13.14 7.13
C ASP A 271 1.22 -11.65 7.07
N VAL A 272 2.31 -11.32 6.37
CA VAL A 272 2.78 -9.94 6.20
C VAL A 272 1.69 -9.07 5.56
N ARG A 273 1.06 -9.55 4.49
CA ARG A 273 0.07 -8.77 3.72
C ARG A 273 -1.24 -8.56 4.49
N LEU A 274 -1.68 -9.56 5.24
CA LEU A 274 -2.90 -9.48 6.04
C LEU A 274 -2.68 -8.66 7.32
N TYR A 275 -1.53 -8.83 7.98
CA TYR A 275 -1.24 -8.21 9.27
C TYR A 275 -1.31 -6.69 9.19
N THR A 276 -0.76 -6.11 8.11
CA THR A 276 -0.74 -4.65 7.98
C THR A 276 -2.14 -4.04 7.89
N THR A 277 -3.15 -4.82 7.49
CA THR A 277 -4.56 -4.42 7.57
C THR A 277 -5.14 -4.71 8.96
N ALA A 278 -4.93 -5.91 9.51
CA ALA A 278 -5.47 -6.30 10.81
C ALA A 278 -5.04 -5.35 11.93
N VAL A 279 -3.75 -5.01 12.01
CA VAL A 279 -3.20 -4.11 13.06
C VAL A 279 -3.74 -2.68 12.99
N ARG A 280 -4.34 -2.29 11.86
CA ARG A 280 -4.97 -0.97 11.66
C ARG A 280 -6.49 -1.01 11.82
N PHE A 281 -7.07 -2.19 11.98
CA PHE A 281 -8.51 -2.39 11.95
C PHE A 281 -9.21 -1.67 13.09
N ASP A 282 -8.91 -2.05 14.34
CA ASP A 282 -9.53 -1.42 15.51
C ASP A 282 -9.10 0.05 15.69
N PRO A 283 -7.80 0.42 15.54
CA PRO A 283 -7.37 1.80 15.75
C PRO A 283 -7.85 2.82 14.72
N VAL A 284 -8.24 2.36 13.53
CA VAL A 284 -8.63 3.25 12.42
C VAL A 284 -9.88 2.75 11.71
N TYR A 285 -9.84 1.57 11.11
CA TYR A 285 -10.85 1.19 10.11
C TYR A 285 -12.25 1.04 10.68
N VAL A 286 -12.40 0.57 11.91
CA VAL A 286 -13.71 0.42 12.57
C VAL A 286 -14.47 1.74 12.55
N GLN A 287 -13.86 2.82 13.05
CA GLN A 287 -14.50 4.13 13.13
C GLN A 287 -14.35 4.93 11.83
N HIS A 288 -13.12 5.12 11.35
CA HIS A 288 -12.81 6.05 10.26
C HIS A 288 -13.39 5.57 8.93
N PHE A 289 -13.33 4.27 8.67
CA PHE A 289 -13.88 3.66 7.45
C PHE A 289 -15.24 3.00 7.65
N LYS A 290 -15.85 3.15 8.83
CA LYS A 290 -17.15 2.56 9.17
C LYS A 290 -17.17 1.04 9.00
N THR A 291 -16.04 0.37 9.19
CA THR A 291 -15.98 -1.11 9.12
C THR A 291 -16.35 -1.70 10.47
N ASN A 292 -17.59 -1.48 10.89
CA ASN A 292 -18.01 -1.59 12.29
C ASN A 292 -19.09 -2.65 12.55
N ILE A 293 -19.25 -3.66 11.69
CA ILE A 293 -20.11 -4.82 12.00
C ILE A 293 -19.60 -5.52 13.27
N ARG A 294 -18.26 -5.62 13.42
CA ARG A 294 -17.53 -5.98 14.64
C ARG A 294 -16.07 -5.52 14.54
N ASP A 295 -15.39 -5.36 15.67
CA ASP A 295 -13.94 -5.13 15.74
C ASP A 295 -13.17 -6.47 15.78
N ILE A 296 -11.85 -6.44 15.63
CA ILE A 296 -11.00 -7.64 15.73
C ILE A 296 -10.95 -8.13 17.19
N ARG A 297 -10.64 -7.24 18.14
CA ARG A 297 -10.39 -7.62 19.54
C ARG A 297 -11.57 -8.33 20.23
N SER A 298 -12.81 -8.02 19.86
CA SER A 298 -14.01 -8.59 20.47
C SER A 298 -14.75 -9.54 19.52
N GLY A 299 -14.62 -9.35 18.20
CA GLY A 299 -15.40 -10.07 17.19
C GLY A 299 -14.71 -11.28 16.55
N TYR A 300 -13.38 -11.36 16.60
CA TYR A 300 -12.59 -12.37 15.89
C TYR A 300 -11.47 -12.95 16.76
N PRO A 301 -11.77 -13.91 17.65
CA PRO A 301 -10.78 -14.44 18.60
C PRO A 301 -9.54 -15.04 17.93
N HIS A 302 -9.65 -15.71 16.79
CA HIS A 302 -8.51 -16.34 16.11
C HIS A 302 -7.66 -15.33 15.35
N ILE A 303 -8.25 -14.36 14.65
CA ILE A 303 -7.53 -13.21 14.07
C ILE A 303 -6.87 -12.39 15.18
N HIS A 304 -7.56 -12.11 16.28
CA HIS A 304 -7.02 -11.35 17.40
C HIS A 304 -5.81 -12.04 18.03
N LYS A 305 -5.87 -13.37 18.23
CA LYS A 305 -4.74 -14.17 18.70
C LYS A 305 -3.57 -14.16 17.72
N TRP A 306 -3.82 -14.43 16.44
CA TRP A 306 -2.79 -14.45 15.39
C TRP A 306 -2.08 -13.09 15.25
N MET A 307 -2.85 -12.00 15.22
CA MET A 307 -2.31 -10.64 15.12
C MET A 307 -1.45 -10.27 16.32
N ARG A 308 -1.89 -10.62 17.55
CA ARG A 308 -1.12 -10.38 18.78
C ARG A 308 0.16 -11.20 18.80
N ASN A 309 0.14 -12.46 18.37
CA ASN A 309 1.34 -13.29 18.27
C ASN A 309 2.36 -12.63 17.33
N LEU A 310 1.95 -12.20 16.13
CA LEU A 310 2.84 -11.47 15.22
C LEU A 310 3.39 -10.19 15.85
N TYR A 311 2.52 -9.35 16.43
CA TYR A 311 2.94 -8.07 17.01
C TYR A 311 3.85 -8.24 18.23
N TRP A 312 3.60 -9.17 19.14
CA TRP A 312 4.36 -9.25 20.39
C TRP A 312 5.58 -10.16 20.31
N ASN A 313 5.54 -11.22 19.49
CA ASN A 313 6.59 -12.24 19.45
C ASN A 313 7.55 -12.12 18.25
N VAL A 314 7.24 -11.27 17.28
CA VAL A 314 8.09 -11.08 16.09
C VAL A 314 8.51 -9.61 15.98
N PRO A 315 9.77 -9.25 16.31
CA PRO A 315 10.24 -7.87 16.31
C PRO A 315 10.03 -7.13 14.99
N ALA A 316 10.08 -7.84 13.86
CA ALA A 316 9.83 -7.30 12.53
C ALA A 316 8.42 -6.73 12.35
N PHE A 317 7.43 -7.21 13.10
CA PHE A 317 6.06 -6.72 13.06
C PHE A 317 5.84 -5.62 14.10
N LYS A 318 6.36 -5.81 15.32
CA LYS A 318 6.25 -4.84 16.42
C LYS A 318 6.92 -3.51 16.10
N ASP A 319 8.20 -3.57 15.77
CA ASP A 319 9.08 -2.40 15.76
C ASP A 319 8.84 -1.53 14.52
N THR A 320 8.12 -2.04 13.52
CA THR A 320 7.72 -1.29 12.33
C THR A 320 6.30 -0.74 12.42
N THR A 321 5.56 -1.05 13.50
CA THR A 321 4.19 -0.58 13.72
C THR A 321 4.20 0.68 14.59
N GLU A 322 3.92 1.84 13.98
CA GLU A 322 3.81 3.10 14.71
C GLU A 322 2.37 3.65 14.74
N PHE A 323 1.68 3.52 15.88
CA PHE A 323 0.27 3.85 16.03
C PHE A 323 -0.02 5.35 15.94
N THR A 324 0.90 6.24 16.35
CA THR A 324 0.69 7.69 16.20
C THR A 324 0.61 8.06 14.72
N HIS A 325 1.54 7.56 13.91
CA HIS A 325 1.51 7.74 12.46
C HIS A 325 0.25 7.17 11.84
N ILE A 326 -0.11 5.93 12.20
CA ILE A 326 -1.32 5.26 11.73
C ILE A 326 -2.56 6.11 12.03
N LYS A 327 -2.83 6.43 13.29
CA LYS A 327 -4.08 7.12 13.67
C LYS A 327 -4.14 8.52 13.07
N ARG A 328 -3.06 9.29 13.16
CA ARG A 328 -3.03 10.68 12.69
C ARG A 328 -3.11 10.79 11.18
N HIS A 329 -2.43 9.91 10.44
CA HIS A 329 -2.51 9.93 8.97
C HIS A 329 -3.95 9.80 8.51
N TYR A 330 -4.65 8.74 8.91
CA TYR A 330 -5.99 8.47 8.40
C TYR A 330 -6.98 9.54 8.85
N THR A 331 -6.96 9.91 10.12
CA THR A 331 -7.99 10.78 10.69
C THR A 331 -7.76 12.26 10.37
N ARG A 332 -6.53 12.67 10.08
CA ARG A 332 -6.20 14.08 9.78
C ARG A 332 -5.91 14.37 8.30
N SER A 333 -5.59 13.36 7.49
CA SER A 333 -5.33 13.57 6.06
C SER A 333 -6.59 13.36 5.21
N HIS A 334 -7.57 12.58 5.69
CA HIS A 334 -8.82 12.31 4.97
C HIS A 334 -9.93 13.28 5.39
N THR A 335 -9.76 14.57 5.13
CA THR A 335 -10.73 15.62 5.50
C THR A 335 -12.09 15.44 4.85
N GLN A 336 -12.18 14.71 3.73
CA GLN A 336 -13.45 14.34 3.10
C GLN A 336 -14.27 13.32 3.92
N ILE A 337 -13.63 12.57 4.82
CA ILE A 337 -14.28 11.64 5.75
C ILE A 337 -14.43 12.28 7.13
N ASN A 338 -13.38 12.94 7.60
CA ASN A 338 -13.30 13.56 8.93
C ASN A 338 -12.94 15.06 8.81
N PRO A 339 -13.91 15.94 8.54
CA PRO A 339 -13.65 17.35 8.19
C PRO A 339 -12.85 18.12 9.25
N PHE A 340 -13.10 17.86 10.53
CA PHE A 340 -12.42 18.53 11.63
C PHE A 340 -11.05 17.94 11.97
N SER A 341 -10.63 16.87 11.29
CA SER A 341 -9.33 16.23 11.50
C SER A 341 -9.05 15.85 12.96
N ILE A 342 -10.08 15.44 13.69
CA ILE A 342 -9.97 15.00 15.08
C ILE A 342 -9.53 13.53 15.08
N THR A 343 -8.41 13.24 15.73
CA THR A 343 -7.95 11.87 15.93
C THR A 343 -8.62 11.28 17.18
N PRO A 344 -9.39 10.19 17.07
CA PRO A 344 -9.94 9.50 18.24
C PRO A 344 -8.83 9.02 19.17
N VAL A 345 -9.06 9.13 20.48
CA VAL A 345 -8.14 8.60 21.51
C VAL A 345 -8.13 7.08 21.52
N GLY A 346 -9.29 6.46 21.33
CA GLY A 346 -9.45 5.02 21.37
C GLY A 346 -9.05 4.31 20.08
N PRO A 347 -9.19 2.98 20.07
CA PRO A 347 -9.46 2.14 21.26
C PRO A 347 -8.22 2.06 22.16
N GLU A 348 -8.41 1.89 23.46
CA GLU A 348 -7.31 1.78 24.43
C GLU A 348 -7.23 0.35 25.00
N PRO A 349 -6.05 -0.31 24.96
CA PRO A 349 -4.86 0.08 24.18
C PRO A 349 -5.07 -0.08 22.67
N ASP A 350 -4.17 0.46 21.85
CA ASP A 350 -4.19 0.26 20.38
C ASP A 350 -4.12 -1.23 20.01
N ILE A 351 -3.32 -2.01 20.77
CA ILE A 351 -3.28 -3.48 20.72
C ILE A 351 -3.18 -4.07 22.12
N LEU A 352 -4.02 -5.07 22.42
CA LEU A 352 -4.00 -5.77 23.70
C LEU A 352 -2.74 -6.64 23.84
N ARG A 353 -2.28 -6.82 25.08
CA ARG A 353 -1.23 -7.79 25.41
C ARG A 353 -1.73 -9.23 25.19
N GLU A 354 -0.82 -10.19 25.10
CA GLU A 354 -1.17 -11.60 24.87
C GLU A 354 -1.90 -12.23 26.07
N ASP A 355 -1.59 -11.80 27.28
CA ASP A 355 -2.21 -12.23 28.54
C ASP A 355 -3.45 -11.39 28.90
N ASP A 356 -3.83 -10.44 28.06
CA ASP A 356 -4.94 -9.53 28.26
C ASP A 356 -6.15 -9.88 27.38
N GLU A 357 -7.35 -9.46 27.79
CA GLU A 357 -8.59 -9.68 27.05
C GLU A 357 -9.58 -8.53 27.26
N VAL A 358 -10.52 -8.38 26.33
CA VAL A 358 -11.57 -7.35 26.46
C VAL A 358 -12.42 -7.57 27.72
N PRO A 359 -12.90 -6.50 28.39
CA PRO A 359 -13.57 -6.62 29.70
C PRO A 359 -14.74 -7.62 29.74
N ALA A 360 -15.54 -7.68 28.66
CA ALA A 360 -16.66 -8.61 28.57
C ALA A 360 -16.20 -10.08 28.54
N VAL A 361 -15.12 -10.39 27.83
CA VAL A 361 -14.53 -11.74 27.78
C VAL A 361 -13.92 -12.11 29.12
N LYS A 362 -13.19 -11.19 29.77
CA LYS A 362 -12.67 -11.40 31.13
C LYS A 362 -13.78 -11.75 32.12
N TYR A 363 -14.89 -11.00 32.07
CA TYR A 363 -16.05 -11.27 32.92
C TYR A 363 -16.63 -12.66 32.64
N ALA A 364 -16.88 -13.01 31.37
CA ALA A 364 -17.41 -14.32 31.00
C ALA A 364 -16.52 -15.50 31.43
N LEU A 365 -15.18 -15.36 31.32
CA LEU A 365 -14.22 -16.37 31.78
C LEU A 365 -14.20 -16.50 33.31
N SER A 366 -14.42 -15.40 34.04
CA SER A 366 -14.48 -15.43 35.51
C SER A 366 -15.67 -16.22 36.06
N LEU A 367 -16.77 -16.32 35.30
CA LEU A 367 -17.96 -17.09 35.67
C LEU A 367 -17.81 -18.61 35.45
N ARG A 368 -16.75 -19.04 34.75
CA ARG A 368 -16.46 -20.47 34.50
C ARG A 368 -15.54 -21.09 35.55
N LYS A 369 -14.99 -20.28 36.45
CA LYS A 369 -14.20 -20.69 37.61
C LYS A 369 -15.11 -20.79 38.82
#